data_AF-A0A3D0HPT8-F1
#
_entry.id   AF-A0A3D0HPT8-F1
#
_cell.length_a   1.000
_cell.length_b   1.000
_cell.length_c   1.000
_cell.angle_alpha   90.00
_cell.angle_beta   90.00
_cell.angle_gamma   90.00
#
_symmetry.space_group_name_H-M   'P 1'
#
loop_
_entity.id
_entity.type
_entity.pdbx_description
1 polymer ?
#
loop_
_entity_poly.entity_id
_entity_poly.type
_entity_poly.pdbx_seq_one_letter_code
_entity_poly.pdbx_strand_id
1 'polypeptide(L)'
;FEGVVFTEALNVPVITNQYSPEEAELKAVIAGADMLYNPVDVEDAVFHISRAVMFGDIDKKQINQAVLRILQDKIQQGIYHK
;
A
#
# COMPACT_ATOMS: atom_id res chain seq x y z
N PHE A 1 -5.76 -0.66 16.40
CA PHE A 1 -6.41 -1.55 15.42
C PHE A 1 -5.35 -2.50 14.89
N GLU A 2 -5.65 -3.79 14.74
CA GLU A 2 -4.66 -4.84 14.40
C GLU A 2 -4.95 -5.55 13.07
N GLY A 3 -6.02 -5.16 12.36
CA GLY A 3 -6.36 -5.71 11.05
C GLY A 3 -5.65 -4.99 9.90
N VAL A 4 -6.04 -5.35 8.68
CA VAL A 4 -5.53 -4.74 7.44
C VAL A 4 -6.17 -3.36 7.23
N VAL A 5 -5.35 -2.35 7.00
CA VAL A 5 -5.79 -1.00 6.61
C VAL A 5 -5.64 -0.82 5.12
N PHE A 6 -6.75 -0.57 4.41
CA PHE A 6 -6.74 -0.21 3.00
C PHE A 6 -7.18 1.23 2.81
N THR A 7 -6.65 1.88 1.79
CA THR A 7 -7.11 3.22 1.37
C THR A 7 -8.50 3.13 0.73
N GLU A 8 -9.18 4.27 0.59
CA GLU A 8 -10.17 4.42 -0.49
C GLU A 8 -9.47 4.34 -1.86
N ALA A 9 -10.23 4.23 -2.95
CA ALA A 9 -9.72 4.19 -4.31
C ALA A 9 -8.85 5.42 -4.59
N LEU A 10 -7.61 5.22 -5.03
CA LEU A 10 -6.67 6.32 -5.28
C LEU A 10 -6.85 6.97 -6.66
N ASN A 11 -7.55 6.30 -7.58
CA ASN A 11 -7.81 6.78 -8.93
C ASN A 11 -9.02 7.74 -9.04
N VAL A 12 -9.65 8.11 -7.93
CA VAL A 12 -10.84 8.99 -7.93
C VAL A 12 -10.45 10.48 -7.97
N PRO A 13 -11.28 11.36 -8.57
CA PRO A 13 -10.99 12.79 -8.70
C PRO A 13 -10.73 13.53 -7.39
N VAL A 14 -11.33 13.11 -6.27
CA VAL A 14 -11.07 13.76 -4.97
C VAL A 14 -9.62 13.60 -4.51
N ILE A 15 -8.93 12.54 -4.97
CA ILE A 15 -7.50 12.32 -4.73
C ILE A 15 -6.67 12.89 -5.89
N THR A 16 -6.97 12.52 -7.14
CA THR A 16 -6.14 12.84 -8.30
C THR A 16 -6.12 14.32 -8.69
N ASN A 17 -7.11 15.11 -8.24
CA ASN A 17 -7.08 16.57 -8.40
C ASN A 17 -6.19 17.28 -7.36
N GLN A 18 -5.70 16.58 -6.33
CA GLN A 18 -4.94 17.16 -5.22
C GLN A 18 -3.50 16.63 -5.13
N TYR A 19 -3.27 15.40 -5.57
CA TYR A 19 -1.97 14.72 -5.49
C TYR A 19 -1.64 14.07 -6.82
N SER A 20 -0.34 14.02 -7.15
CA SER A 20 0.10 13.09 -8.20
C SER A 20 -0.11 11.63 -7.75
N PRO A 21 -0.17 10.65 -8.67
CA PRO A 21 -0.25 9.23 -8.30
C PRO A 21 0.87 8.83 -7.33
N GLU A 22 2.13 9.13 -7.66
CA GLU A 22 3.30 8.85 -6.82
C GLU A 22 3.17 9.47 -5.41
N GLU A 23 2.74 10.73 -5.32
CA GLU A 23 2.56 11.40 -4.03
C GLU A 23 1.48 10.74 -3.17
N ALA A 24 0.35 10.38 -3.78
CA ALA A 24 -0.75 9.73 -3.07
C ALA A 24 -0.35 8.34 -2.56
N GLU A 25 0.31 7.54 -3.41
CA GLU A 25 0.80 6.20 -3.11
C GLU A 25 1.82 6.23 -1.96
N LEU A 26 2.86 7.07 -2.08
CA LEU A 26 3.91 7.18 -1.07
C LEU A 26 3.34 7.67 0.26
N LYS A 27 2.50 8.73 0.25
CA LYS A 27 1.90 9.25 1.49
C LYS A 27 1.01 8.22 2.16
N ALA A 28 0.21 7.47 1.40
CA ALA A 28 -0.64 6.42 1.95
C ALA A 28 0.18 5.33 2.62
N VAL A 29 1.24 4.83 1.96
CA VAL A 29 2.12 3.81 2.55
C VAL A 29 2.80 4.35 3.79
N ILE A 30 3.40 5.55 3.73
CA ILE A 30 4.10 6.19 4.86
C ILE A 30 3.14 6.40 6.05
N ALA A 31 1.89 6.77 5.79
CA ALA A 31 0.86 6.93 6.82
C ALA A 31 0.40 5.60 7.46
N GLY A 32 0.82 4.46 6.92
CA GLY A 32 0.57 3.13 7.48
C GLY A 32 -0.54 2.34 6.79
N ALA A 33 -0.93 2.71 5.57
CA ALA A 33 -1.81 1.87 4.76
C ALA A 33 -1.09 0.55 4.41
N ASP A 34 -1.78 -0.57 4.62
CA ASP A 34 -1.29 -1.89 4.27
C ASP A 34 -1.54 -2.22 2.79
N MET A 35 -2.63 -1.69 2.22
CA MET A 35 -3.03 -1.89 0.84
C MET A 35 -3.50 -0.59 0.19
N LEU A 36 -3.03 -0.35 -1.04
CA LEU A 36 -3.51 0.74 -1.89
C LEU A 36 -4.65 0.22 -2.75
N TYR A 37 -5.85 0.76 -2.56
CA TYR A 37 -7.01 0.38 -3.36
C TYR A 37 -7.04 1.22 -4.65
N ASN A 38 -7.15 0.55 -5.81
CA ASN A 38 -7.22 1.16 -7.14
C ASN A 38 -6.25 2.36 -7.35
N PRO A 39 -4.92 2.15 -7.32
CA PRO A 39 -3.98 3.14 -7.83
C PRO A 39 -4.29 3.46 -9.30
N VAL A 40 -3.84 4.64 -9.77
CA VAL A 40 -4.07 5.09 -11.15
C VAL A 40 -3.42 4.12 -12.14
N ASP A 41 -2.19 3.71 -11.85
CA ASP A 41 -1.47 2.66 -12.55
C ASP A 41 -0.77 1.76 -11.52
N VAL A 42 -0.97 0.44 -11.62
CA VAL A 42 -0.44 -0.51 -10.65
C VAL A 42 1.05 -0.75 -10.84
N GLU A 43 1.55 -0.75 -12.08
CA GLU A 43 2.97 -1.00 -12.37
C GLU A 43 3.83 0.18 -11.90
N ASP A 44 3.39 1.41 -12.18
CA ASP A 44 4.04 2.63 -11.69
C ASP A 44 4.01 2.70 -10.16
N ALA A 45 2.88 2.38 -9.53
CA ALA A 45 2.80 2.35 -8.06
C ALA A 45 3.81 1.36 -7.45
N VAL A 46 3.92 0.16 -8.01
CA VAL A 46 4.93 -0.83 -7.58
C VAL A 46 6.34 -0.28 -7.78
N PHE A 47 6.62 0.37 -8.90
CA PHE A 47 7.91 0.98 -9.18
C PHE A 47 8.26 2.08 -8.15
N HIS A 48 7.35 3.05 -7.91
CA HIS A 48 7.57 4.14 -6.97
C HIS A 48 7.78 3.65 -5.54
N ILE A 49 6.92 2.75 -5.05
CA ILE A 49 7.08 2.17 -3.70
C ILE A 49 8.38 1.39 -3.59
N SER A 50 8.72 0.56 -4.59
CA SER A 50 9.97 -0.22 -4.58
C SER A 50 11.20 0.67 -4.56
N ARG A 51 11.16 1.77 -5.33
CA ARG A 51 12.21 2.80 -5.35
C ARG A 51 12.36 3.48 -4.01
N ALA A 52 11.26 3.93 -3.40
CA ALA A 52 11.26 4.57 -2.08
C ALA A 52 11.81 3.64 -0.99
N VAL A 53 11.51 2.34 -1.04
CA VAL A 53 12.11 1.34 -0.13
C VAL A 53 13.60 1.17 -0.40
N MET A 54 14.02 1.12 -1.67
CA MET A 54 15.43 0.95 -2.07
C MET A 54 16.31 2.12 -1.60
N PHE A 55 15.80 3.35 -1.70
CA PHE A 55 16.52 4.56 -1.32
C PHE A 55 16.35 4.94 0.17
N GLY A 56 15.50 4.22 0.91
CA GLY A 56 15.35 4.40 2.36
C GLY A 56 14.30 5.43 2.77
N ASP A 57 13.50 5.94 1.84
CA ASP A 57 12.36 6.82 2.12
C ASP A 57 11.23 6.07 2.86
N ILE A 58 11.12 4.76 2.63
CA ILE A 58 10.23 3.85 3.36
C ILE A 58 11.07 2.73 3.97
N ASP A 59 10.97 2.53 5.29
CA ASP A 59 11.61 1.38 5.94
C ASP A 59 10.99 0.08 5.41
N LYS A 60 11.83 -0.82 4.89
CA LYS A 60 11.42 -2.16 4.46
C LYS A 60 10.63 -2.92 5.53
N LYS A 61 10.91 -2.67 6.82
CA LYS A 61 10.17 -3.25 7.94
C LYS A 61 8.69 -2.88 7.91
N GLN A 62 8.35 -1.65 7.51
CA GLN A 62 6.96 -1.19 7.39
C GLN A 62 6.20 -2.00 6.34
N ILE A 63 6.78 -2.20 5.15
CA ILE A 63 6.21 -3.04 4.10
C ILE A 63 6.05 -4.50 4.60
N ASN A 64 7.08 -5.06 5.24
CA ASN A 64 7.01 -6.43 5.76
C ASN A 64 5.88 -6.61 6.79
N GLN A 65 5.65 -5.62 7.65
CA GLN A 65 4.57 -5.66 8.65
C GLN A 65 3.19 -5.59 8.00
N ALA A 66 3.02 -4.74 6.98
CA ALA A 66 1.79 -4.69 6.19
C ALA A 66 1.49 -6.04 5.51
N VAL A 67 2.49 -6.59 4.82
CA VAL A 67 2.35 -7.90 4.16
C VAL A 67 2.06 -9.02 5.17
N LEU A 68 2.67 -8.99 6.37
CA LEU A 68 2.38 -9.95 7.42
C LEU A 68 0.91 -9.89 7.86
N ARG A 69 0.34 -8.70 8.07
CA ARG A 69 -1.09 -8.54 8.40
C ARG A 69 -1.98 -9.10 7.30
N ILE A 70 -1.67 -8.81 6.02
CA ILE A 70 -2.43 -9.33 4.87
C ILE A 70 -2.37 -10.86 4.82
N LEU A 71 -1.19 -11.45 5.03
CA LEU A 71 -1.04 -12.91 5.02
C LEU A 71 -1.75 -13.58 6.19
N GLN A 72 -1.70 -12.98 7.39
CA GLN A 72 -2.44 -13.44 8.56
C GLN A 72 -3.95 -13.44 8.30
N ASP A 73 -4.48 -12.35 7.73
CA ASP A 73 -5.89 -12.26 7.36
C ASP A 73 -6.27 -13.34 6.32
N LYS A 74 -5.47 -13.49 5.25
CA LYS A 74 -5.69 -14.55 4.24
C LYS A 74 -5.73 -15.97 4.82
N ILE A 75 -4.88 -16.26 5.80
CA ILE A 75 -4.86 -17.55 6.52
C ILE A 75 -6.11 -17.70 7.38
N GLN A 76 -6.50 -16.65 8.13
CA GLN A 76 -7.69 -16.66 8.98
C GLN A 76 -8.98 -16.87 8.16
N GLN A 77 -9.08 -16.28 6.97
CA GLN A 77 -10.20 -16.47 6.05
C GLN A 77 -10.16 -17.80 5.30
N GLY A 78 -9.09 -18.59 5.44
CA GLY A 78 -8.95 -19.88 4.76
C GLY A 78 -8.77 -19.79 3.24
N ILE A 79 -8.29 -18.66 2.71
CA ILE A 79 -8.05 -18.45 1.27
C ILE A 79 -6.57 -18.59 0.88
N TYR A 80 -5.69 -18.77 1.86
CA TYR A 80 -4.29 -19.09 1.66
C TYR A 80 -3.89 -20.29 2.53
N HIS A 81 -3.36 -21.30 1.88
CA HIS A 81 -2.80 -22.50 2.51
C HIS A 81 -1.36 -22.63 2.05
N LYS A 82 -0.46 -22.97 2.98
CA LYS A 82 0.95 -23.18 2.69
C LYS A 82 1.17 -24.52 1.99
#